data_AF-A0A2E2QFS1-F1
#
_entry.id   AF-A0A2E2QFS1-F1
#
_cell.length_a   1.000
_cell.length_b   1.000
_cell.length_c   1.000
_cell.angle_alpha   90.00
_cell.angle_beta   90.00
_cell.angle_gamma   90.00
#
_symmetry.space_group_name_H-M   'P 1'
#
loop_
_entity.id
_entity.type
_entity.pdbx_description
1 polymer ?
#
loop_
_entity_poly.entity_id
_entity_poly.type
_entity_poly.pdbx_seq_one_letter_code
_entity_poly.pdbx_strand_id
1 'polypeptide(L)'
;MAIAHYLSGDYEVAVSVFRERLLLAKDKDIGSAWLVSTLDHLGKITEAQKVWADFRLINLEFPFGARLLHLAFTDPSFAEKVMAGLAKAGLTI
;
A
#
# COMPACT_ATOMS: atom_id res chain seq x y z
N MET A 1 -7.38 0.68 -11.79
CA MET A 1 -6.14 0.42 -12.55
C MET A 1 -4.99 -0.04 -11.65
N ALA A 2 -4.45 0.78 -10.74
CA ALA A 2 -3.29 0.37 -9.89
C ALA A 2 -3.51 -0.92 -9.08
N ILE A 3 -4.66 -1.05 -8.41
CA ILE A 3 -4.98 -2.25 -7.61
C ILE A 3 -5.07 -3.49 -8.51
N ALA A 4 -5.61 -3.38 -9.73
CA ALA A 4 -5.69 -4.54 -10.64
C ALA A 4 -4.30 -5.06 -11.04
N HIS A 5 -3.34 -4.17 -11.31
CA HIS A 5 -1.94 -4.55 -11.54
C HIS A 5 -1.32 -5.20 -10.31
N TYR A 6 -1.55 -4.62 -9.12
CA TYR A 6 -1.08 -5.21 -7.85
C TYR A 6 -1.63 -6.63 -7.63
N LEU A 7 -2.94 -6.83 -7.83
CA LEU A 7 -3.59 -8.13 -7.64
C LEU A 7 -3.10 -9.16 -8.68
N SER A 8 -2.70 -8.71 -9.86
CA SER A 8 -2.14 -9.55 -10.93
C SER A 8 -0.64 -9.85 -10.77
N GLY A 9 0.02 -9.25 -9.78
CA GLY A 9 1.45 -9.40 -9.55
C GLY A 9 2.34 -8.49 -10.40
N ASP A 10 1.75 -7.57 -11.18
CA ASP A 10 2.46 -6.58 -12.00
C ASP A 10 2.96 -5.42 -11.12
N TYR A 11 3.84 -5.73 -10.17
CA TYR A 11 4.22 -4.81 -9.11
C TYR A 11 4.95 -3.56 -9.64
N GLU A 12 5.77 -3.66 -10.69
CA GLU A 12 6.44 -2.51 -11.32
C GLU A 12 5.45 -1.52 -11.94
N VAL A 13 4.41 -2.03 -12.59
CA VAL A 13 3.35 -1.21 -13.16
C VAL A 13 2.51 -0.61 -12.04
N ALA A 14 2.16 -1.40 -11.03
CA ALA A 14 1.42 -0.93 -9.86
C ALA A 14 2.15 0.23 -9.15
N VAL A 15 3.47 0.15 -8.96
CA VAL A 15 4.28 1.25 -8.37
C VAL A 15 4.11 2.53 -9.18
N SER A 16 4.26 2.46 -10.50
CA SER A 16 4.16 3.64 -11.38
C SER A 16 2.81 4.32 -11.25
N VAL A 17 1.73 3.54 -11.30
CA VAL A 17 0.35 4.07 -11.23
C VAL A 17 0.02 4.60 -9.83
N PHE A 18 0.50 3.94 -8.76
CA PHE A 18 0.29 4.46 -7.40
C PHE A 18 1.05 5.77 -7.15
N ARG A 19 2.28 5.91 -7.67
CA ARG A 19 3.03 7.17 -7.57
C ARG A 19 2.35 8.30 -8.33
N GLU A 20 1.93 8.05 -9.56
CA GLU A 20 1.17 9.03 -10.35
C GLU A 20 -0.08 9.49 -9.58
N ARG A 21 -0.80 8.54 -9.00
CA ARG A 21 -1.97 8.84 -8.18
C ARG A 21 -1.63 9.71 -6.95
N LEU A 22 -0.52 9.45 -6.27
CA LEU A 22 -0.08 10.25 -5.12
C LEU A 22 0.35 11.67 -5.50
N LEU A 23 0.84 11.87 -6.72
CA LEU A 23 1.11 13.22 -7.23
C LEU A 23 -0.19 14.02 -7.45
N LEU A 24 -1.29 13.33 -7.74
CA LEU A 24 -2.59 13.94 -8.05
C LEU A 24 -3.51 14.07 -6.83
N ALA A 25 -3.37 13.19 -5.84
CA ALA A 25 -4.24 13.14 -4.66
C ALA A 25 -3.51 13.63 -3.40
N LYS A 26 -3.92 14.80 -2.89
CA LYS A 26 -3.40 15.37 -1.65
C LYS A 26 -3.81 14.56 -0.40
N ASP A 27 -2.78 14.19 0.35
CA ASP A 27 -2.72 14.07 1.81
C ASP A 27 -3.44 12.89 2.48
N LYS A 28 -4.46 12.26 1.87
CA LYS A 28 -5.26 11.18 2.52
C LYS A 28 -5.51 9.95 1.66
N ASP A 29 -4.72 9.72 0.63
CA ASP A 29 -4.95 8.60 -0.28
C ASP A 29 -4.46 7.27 0.33
N ILE A 30 -5.38 6.29 0.39
CA ILE A 30 -5.06 4.88 0.69
C ILE A 30 -3.96 4.32 -0.23
N GLY A 31 -3.75 4.94 -1.40
CA GLY A 31 -2.70 4.65 -2.36
C GLY A 31 -1.28 4.60 -1.78
N SER A 32 -0.96 5.38 -0.74
CA SER A 32 0.38 5.34 -0.12
C SER A 32 0.69 3.99 0.49
N ALA A 33 -0.27 3.38 1.15
CA ALA A 33 -0.05 2.08 1.78
C ALA A 33 -0.11 0.93 0.77
N TRP A 34 -0.89 1.06 -0.30
CA TRP A 34 -0.79 0.17 -1.46
C TRP A 34 0.60 0.25 -2.10
N LEU A 35 1.16 1.45 -2.25
CA LEU A 35 2.52 1.66 -2.74
C LEU A 35 3.55 1.00 -1.82
N VAL A 36 3.42 1.16 -0.50
CA VAL A 36 4.31 0.49 0.49
C VAL A 36 4.28 -1.02 0.31
N SER A 37 3.11 -1.64 0.23
CA SER A 37 2.96 -3.08 0.02
C SER A 37 3.53 -3.52 -1.33
N THR A 38 3.33 -2.73 -2.39
CA THR A 38 3.87 -3.02 -3.73
C THR A 38 5.40 -2.95 -3.74
N LEU A 39 6.00 -1.96 -3.06
CA LEU A 39 7.45 -1.82 -2.94
C LEU A 39 8.08 -2.96 -2.14
N ASP A 40 7.40 -3.46 -1.11
CA ASP A 40 7.84 -4.64 -0.35
C ASP A 40 7.89 -5.90 -1.24
N HIS A 41 6.86 -6.13 -2.06
CA HIS A 41 6.85 -7.24 -3.03
C HIS A 41 8.00 -7.18 -4.06
N LEU A 42 8.52 -5.98 -4.34
CA LEU A 42 9.70 -5.76 -5.20
C LEU A 42 11.03 -5.80 -4.45
N GLY A 43 11.03 -6.05 -3.13
CA GLY A 43 12.23 -6.02 -2.29
C GLY A 43 12.80 -4.61 -2.08
N LYS A 44 12.07 -3.54 -2.41
CA LYS A 44 12.48 -2.14 -2.26
C LYS A 44 12.19 -1.62 -0.85
N ILE A 45 12.72 -2.32 0.16
CA ILE A 45 12.34 -2.15 1.57
C ILE A 45 12.62 -0.74 2.09
N THR A 46 13.79 -0.17 1.80
CA THR A 46 14.15 1.20 2.23
C THR A 46 13.19 2.25 1.67
N GLU A 47 12.74 2.05 0.43
CA GLU A 47 11.79 2.96 -0.20
C GLU A 47 10.39 2.81 0.41
N ALA A 48 9.95 1.57 0.64
CA ALA A 48 8.68 1.28 1.32
C ALA A 48 8.62 1.96 2.70
N GLN A 49 9.71 1.86 3.48
CA GLN A 49 9.82 2.50 4.80
C GLN A 49 9.72 4.03 4.71
N LYS A 50 10.38 4.65 3.73
CA LYS A 50 10.32 6.10 3.53
C LYS A 50 8.89 6.56 3.20
N VAL A 51 8.25 5.93 2.22
CA VAL A 51 6.86 6.25 1.82
C VAL A 51 5.91 6.10 3.01
N TRP A 52 6.11 5.07 3.83
CA TRP A 52 5.30 4.87 5.02
C TRP A 52 5.51 5.95 6.09
N ALA A 53 6.77 6.32 6.37
CA ALA A 53 7.09 7.37 7.33
C ALA A 53 6.44 8.71 6.91
N ASP A 54 6.57 9.09 5.64
CA ASP A 54 5.97 10.30 5.08
C ASP A 54 4.44 10.27 5.20
N PHE A 55 3.81 9.11 4.95
CA PHE A 55 2.37 8.95 5.08
C PHE A 55 1.87 9.08 6.53
N ARG A 56 2.59 8.50 7.50
CA ARG A 56 2.21 8.55 8.93
C ARG A 56 2.40 9.93 9.56
N LEU A 57 3.36 10.71 9.08
CA LEU A 57 3.53 12.11 9.52
C LEU A 57 2.28 12.95 9.21
N ILE A 58 1.59 12.64 8.11
CA ILE A 58 0.39 13.35 7.67
C ILE A 58 -0.87 12.71 8.28
N ASN A 59 -0.89 11.39 8.47
CA ASN A 59 -2.06 10.65 8.94
C ASN A 59 -1.75 9.73 10.13
N LEU A 60 -1.53 10.30 11.31
CA LEU A 60 -1.25 9.54 12.54
C LEU A 60 -2.36 8.54 12.91
N GLU A 61 -3.62 8.83 12.58
CA GLU A 61 -4.79 8.00 12.94
C GLU A 61 -5.39 7.23 11.75
N PHE A 62 -4.67 7.08 10.63
CA PHE A 62 -5.28 6.42 9.46
C PHE A 62 -5.66 4.97 9.78
N PRO A 63 -6.96 4.59 9.73
CA PRO A 63 -7.40 3.27 10.16
C PRO A 63 -7.22 2.26 9.03
N PHE A 64 -5.96 1.98 8.68
CA PHE A 64 -5.61 1.24 7.46
C PHE A 64 -6.19 -0.18 7.46
N GLY A 65 -6.04 -0.91 8.57
CA GLY A 65 -6.59 -2.26 8.73
C GLY A 65 -8.12 -2.28 8.60
N ALA A 66 -8.82 -1.34 9.24
CA ALA A 66 -10.27 -1.24 9.13
C ALA A 66 -10.71 -0.91 7.68
N ARG A 67 -9.94 -0.08 6.98
CA ARG A 67 -10.23 0.30 5.60
C ARG A 67 -9.95 -0.83 4.61
N LEU A 68 -8.94 -1.66 4.86
CA LEU A 68 -8.68 -2.90 4.13
C LEU A 68 -9.81 -3.91 4.32
N LEU A 69 -10.32 -4.07 5.55
CA LEU A 69 -11.44 -4.96 5.85
C LEU A 69 -12.75 -4.53 5.16
N HIS A 70 -12.90 -3.22 4.89
CA HIS A 70 -14.03 -2.67 4.13
C HIS A 70 -13.88 -2.80 2.61
N LEU A 71 -12.68 -3.13 2.11
CA LEU A 71 -12.55 -3.48 0.70
C LEU A 71 -13.13 -4.88 0.54
N ALA A 72 -14.26 -4.97 -0.14
CA ALA A 72 -14.92 -6.21 -0.49
C ALA A 72 -14.08 -6.99 -1.51
N PHE A 73 -12.91 -7.46 -1.09
CA PHE A 73 -12.09 -8.37 -1.88
C PHE A 73 -12.90 -9.65 -2.08
N THR A 74 -13.01 -10.07 -3.33
CA THR A 74 -13.69 -11.32 -3.67
C THR A 74 -12.89 -12.54 -3.16
N ASP A 75 -11.58 -12.38 -2.97
CA ASP A 75 -10.68 -13.36 -2.37
C ASP A 75 -10.03 -12.79 -1.09
N PRO A 76 -10.29 -13.38 0.09
CA PRO A 76 -9.69 -12.99 1.36
C PRO A 76 -8.16 -13.03 1.39
N SER A 77 -7.53 -13.85 0.54
CA SER A 77 -6.06 -13.99 0.46
C SER A 77 -5.36 -12.69 0.07
N PHE A 78 -6.06 -11.76 -0.58
CA PHE A 78 -5.52 -10.46 -0.92
C PHE A 78 -5.36 -9.55 0.28
N ALA A 79 -6.29 -9.60 1.23
CA ALA A 79 -6.15 -8.86 2.48
C ALA A 79 -4.91 -9.38 3.24
N GLU A 80 -4.73 -10.70 3.31
CA GLU A 80 -3.56 -11.32 3.94
C GLU A 80 -2.24 -10.93 3.27
N LYS A 81 -2.18 -10.91 1.93
CA LYS A 81 -0.97 -10.49 1.19
C LYS A 81 -0.58 -9.05 1.50
N VAL A 82 -1.55 -8.13 1.52
CA VAL A 82 -1.29 -6.72 1.85
C VAL A 82 -0.80 -6.62 3.31
N MET A 83 -1.48 -7.28 4.24
CA MET A 83 -1.11 -7.26 5.66
C MET A 83 0.27 -7.86 5.92
N ALA A 84 0.63 -8.93 5.19
CA ALA A 84 1.95 -9.54 5.27
C ALA A 84 3.06 -8.61 4.75
N GLY A 85 2.82 -7.89 3.64
CA GLY A 85 3.78 -6.90 3.13
C GLY A 85 3.98 -5.73 4.09
N LEU A 86 2.90 -5.29 4.76
CA LEU A 86 2.99 -4.26 5.80
C LEU A 86 3.81 -4.74 7.01
N ALA A 87 3.54 -5.93 7.53
CA ALA A 87 4.28 -6.50 8.65
C ALA A 87 5.79 -6.64 8.34
N LYS A 88 6.14 -7.06 7.12
CA LYS A 88 7.55 -7.15 6.66
C LYS A 88 8.24 -5.79 6.57
N ALA A 89 7.50 -4.74 6.24
CA ALA A 89 8.00 -3.36 6.27
C ALA A 89 8.21 -2.82 7.70
N GLY A 90 8.01 -3.64 8.74
CA GLY A 90 8.17 -3.25 10.14
C GLY A 90 6.92 -2.60 10.74
N LEU A 91 5.76 -2.82 10.13
CA LEU A 91 4.50 -2.22 10.55
C LEU A 91 3.78 -3.16 11.51
N THR A 92 3.92 -2.90 12.81
CA THR A 92 2.92 -3.32 13.79
C THR A 92 1.69 -2.44 13.61
N ILE A 93 0.65 -3.06 13.09
CA ILE A 93 -0.74 -2.56 12.96
C ILE A 93 -1.49 -2.80 14.26
#